data_AF-A0A091IDA0-F1
#
_entry.id   AF-A0A091IDA0-F1
#
_cell.length_a   1.000
_cell.length_b   1.000
_cell.length_c   1.000
_cell.angle_alpha   90.00
_cell.angle_beta   90.00
_cell.angle_gamma   90.00
#
_symmetry.space_group_name_H-M   'P 1'
#
loop_
_entity.id
_entity.type
_entity.pdbx_description
1 polymer ?
#
loop_
_entity_poly.entity_id
_entity_poly.type
_entity_poly.pdbx_seq_one_letter_code
_entity_poly.pdbx_strand_id
1 'polypeptide(L)'
;WTNSINQANKMALLAWTKETGIDLVQINGQRKYGGPPPGWEGDPPPSGTEVFIGKLPQDLYENVLIPLFQRVGRLYEFRLMLTFSGLNRGFAYARY
;
A
#
# COMPACT_ATOMS: atom_id res chain seq x y z
N TRP A 1 -20.78 -7.05 -12.59
CA TRP A 1 -20.90 -6.76 -11.14
C TRP A 1 -19.54 -6.57 -10.47
N THR A 2 -18.60 -7.51 -10.52
CA THR A 2 -17.25 -7.35 -9.92
C THR A 2 -16.38 -6.27 -10.58
N ASN A 3 -16.53 -6.07 -11.89
CA ASN A 3 -15.67 -5.14 -12.64
C ASN A 3 -15.98 -3.65 -12.36
N SER A 4 -17.25 -3.31 -12.10
CA SER A 4 -17.65 -1.93 -11.79
C SER A 4 -17.19 -1.50 -10.39
N ILE A 5 -17.24 -2.41 -9.41
CA ILE A 5 -16.73 -2.17 -8.06
C ILE A 5 -15.22 -1.93 -8.12
N ASN A 6 -14.49 -2.77 -8.86
CA ASN A 6 -13.06 -2.59 -9.02
C ASN A 6 -12.70 -1.27 -9.71
N GLN A 7 -13.47 -0.87 -10.73
CA GLN A 7 -13.30 0.44 -11.35
C GLN A 7 -13.51 1.58 -10.34
N ALA A 8 -14.54 1.50 -9.50
CA ALA A 8 -14.77 2.49 -8.45
C ALA A 8 -13.61 2.54 -7.43
N ASN A 9 -13.10 1.38 -6.99
CA ASN A 9 -11.97 1.31 -6.05
C ASN A 9 -10.68 1.91 -6.65
N LYS A 10 -10.40 1.66 -7.94
CA LYS A 10 -9.27 2.29 -8.65
C LYS A 10 -9.43 3.80 -8.75
N MET A 11 -10.63 4.28 -9.04
CA MET A 11 -10.91 5.73 -9.06
C MET A 11 -10.72 6.35 -7.67
N ALA A 12 -11.16 5.66 -6.62
CA ALA A 12 -10.95 6.10 -5.24
C ALA A 12 -9.46 6.15 -4.87
N LEU A 13 -8.66 5.18 -5.31
CA LEU A 13 -7.20 5.22 -5.15
C LEU A 13 -6.59 6.46 -5.82
N LEU A 14 -6.93 6.73 -7.08
CA LEU A 14 -6.40 7.87 -7.82
C LEU A 14 -6.81 9.22 -7.21
N ALA A 15 -8.06 9.33 -6.74
CA ALA A 15 -8.52 10.52 -6.03
C ALA A 15 -7.74 10.73 -4.73
N TRP A 16 -7.55 9.66 -3.95
CA TRP A 16 -6.84 9.70 -2.68
C TRP A 16 -5.36 10.06 -2.84
N THR A 17 -4.65 9.52 -3.84
CA THR A 17 -3.24 9.91 -4.08
C THR A 17 -3.11 11.37 -4.47
N LYS A 18 -4.05 11.89 -5.29
CA LYS A 18 -4.09 13.31 -5.67
C LYS A 18 -4.37 14.22 -4.47
N GLU A 19 -5.31 13.84 -3.60
CA GLU A 19 -5.69 14.62 -2.41
C GLU A 19 -4.58 14.64 -1.36
N THR A 20 -3.97 13.50 -1.08
CA THR A 20 -2.96 13.35 -0.02
C THR A 20 -1.55 13.75 -0.47
N GLY A 21 -1.31 13.82 -1.79
CA GLY A 21 0.03 14.03 -2.33
C GLY A 21 0.98 12.85 -2.08
N ILE A 22 0.45 11.68 -1.72
CA ILE A 22 1.25 10.48 -1.47
C ILE A 22 1.79 9.95 -2.79
N ASP A 23 3.10 9.72 -2.82
CA ASP A 23 3.76 9.04 -3.94
C ASP A 23 3.71 7.52 -3.76
N LEU A 24 3.25 6.84 -4.82
CA LEU A 24 3.18 5.38 -4.90
C LEU A 24 4.03 4.89 -6.05
N VAL A 25 5.13 4.22 -5.72
CA VAL A 25 6.10 3.76 -6.72
C VAL A 25 5.85 2.30 -7.05
N GLN A 26 5.62 1.98 -8.32
CA GLN A 26 5.42 0.61 -8.78
C GLN A 26 6.70 0.01 -9.38
N ILE A 27 7.26 -1.04 -8.77
CA ILE A 27 8.50 -1.72 -9.20
C ILE A 27 8.31 -3.24 -9.15
N ASN A 28 8.60 -3.94 -10.24
CA ASN A 28 8.62 -5.42 -10.32
C ASN A 28 7.38 -6.11 -9.73
N GLY A 29 6.18 -5.60 -10.03
CA GLY A 29 4.94 -6.16 -9.51
C GLY A 29 4.69 -5.87 -8.03
N GLN A 30 5.27 -4.79 -7.49
CA GLN A 30 4.97 -4.26 -6.16
C GLN A 30 4.60 -2.80 -6.30
N ARG A 31 3.59 -2.32 -5.57
CA ARG A 31 3.34 -0.89 -5.40
C ARG A 31 3.68 -0.50 -3.98
N LYS A 32 4.59 0.45 -3.87
CA LYS A 32 5.25 0.82 -2.62
C LYS A 32 4.82 2.20 -2.18
N TYR A 33 4.57 2.33 -0.88
CA TYR A 33 4.47 3.60 -0.15
C TYR A 33 5.63 3.73 0.82
N GLY A 34 6.17 4.94 0.95
CA GLY A 34 7.20 5.28 1.92
C GLY A 34 8.56 4.68 1.58
N GLY A 35 9.29 4.27 2.62
CA GLY A 35 10.68 3.83 2.52
C GLY A 35 11.68 4.94 2.18
N PRO A 36 11.68 6.10 2.86
CA PRO A 36 10.91 6.49 4.07
C PRO A 36 9.62 7.28 3.76
N PRO A 37 8.68 7.43 4.71
CA PRO A 37 7.52 8.31 4.55
C PRO A 37 7.93 9.80 4.70
N PRO A 38 7.13 10.75 4.19
CA PRO A 38 7.40 12.18 4.36
C PRO A 38 7.61 12.55 5.84
N GLY A 39 8.66 13.32 6.13
CA GLY A 39 8.99 13.78 7.47
C GLY A 39 9.55 12.69 8.40
N TRP A 40 9.97 11.53 7.89
CA TRP A 40 10.74 10.57 8.69
C TRP A 40 12.09 11.15 9.08
N GLU A 41 12.44 10.99 10.36
CA GLU A 41 13.72 11.42 10.91
C GLU A 41 14.36 10.20 11.58
N GLY A 42 15.67 10.03 11.34
CA GLY A 42 16.45 8.91 11.85
C GLY A 42 16.60 7.77 10.86
N ASP A 43 17.18 6.67 11.35
CA ASP A 43 17.52 5.51 10.55
C ASP A 43 16.29 4.72 10.10
N PRO A 44 16.39 3.94 9.00
CA PRO A 44 15.38 2.95 8.69
C PRO A 44 15.23 1.96 9.85
N PRO A 45 14.02 1.40 10.06
CA PRO A 45 13.83 0.35 11.05
C PRO A 45 14.77 -0.84 10.80
N PRO A 46 15.14 -1.64 11.80
CA PRO A 46 15.97 -2.82 11.60
C PRO A 46 15.38 -3.81 10.58
N SER A 47 16.23 -4.66 10.00
CA SER A 47 15.73 -5.76 9.15
C SER A 47 14.89 -6.72 9.98
N GLY A 48 13.84 -7.29 9.38
CA GLY A 48 12.93 -8.23 10.08
C GLY A 48 11.83 -7.58 10.91
N THR A 49 11.69 -6.25 10.90
CA THR A 49 10.54 -5.54 11.52
C THR A 49 9.31 -5.46 10.63
N GLU A 50 9.29 -6.23 9.55
CA GLU A 50 8.19 -6.25 8.59
C GLU A 50 7.13 -7.30 8.93
N VAL A 51 5.88 -6.88 8.91
CA VAL A 51 4.71 -7.73 9.13
C VAL A 51 4.17 -8.19 7.79
N PHE A 52 3.99 -9.50 7.64
CA PHE A 52 3.29 -10.10 6.51
C PHE A 52 1.78 -10.03 6.71
N ILE A 53 1.06 -9.55 5.69
CA ILE A 53 -0.39 -9.42 5.69
C ILE A 53 -0.92 -10.31 4.56
N GLY A 54 -1.52 -11.44 4.92
CA GLY A 54 -2.09 -12.39 3.96
C GLY A 54 -3.61 -12.30 3.83
N LYS A 55 -4.14 -13.05 2.86
CA LYS A 55 -5.60 -13.18 2.60
C LYS A 55 -6.29 -11.84 2.37
N LEU A 56 -5.60 -10.89 1.72
CA LEU A 56 -6.21 -9.63 1.30
C LEU A 56 -7.22 -9.88 0.16
N PRO A 57 -8.41 -9.28 0.22
CA PRO A 57 -9.29 -9.19 -0.93
C PRO A 57 -8.59 -8.51 -2.12
N GLN A 58 -8.76 -9.05 -3.33
CA GLN A 58 -8.04 -8.61 -4.54
C GLN A 58 -8.40 -7.19 -5.02
N ASP A 59 -9.52 -6.66 -4.55
CA ASP A 59 -10.07 -5.35 -4.87
C ASP A 59 -9.75 -4.27 -3.83
N LEU A 60 -8.99 -4.61 -2.78
CA LEU A 60 -8.42 -3.63 -1.86
C LEU A 60 -7.14 -3.01 -2.43
N TYR A 61 -6.99 -1.72 -2.15
CA TYR A 61 -5.92 -0.87 -2.61
C TYR A 61 -5.32 -0.05 -1.47
N GLU A 62 -4.24 0.66 -1.78
CA GLU A 62 -3.40 1.38 -0.84
C GLU A 62 -4.14 2.50 -0.11
N ASN A 63 -5.14 3.12 -0.73
CA ASN A 63 -5.96 4.16 -0.10
C ASN A 63 -6.76 3.67 1.11
N VAL A 64 -7.06 2.37 1.20
CA VAL A 64 -7.71 1.77 2.37
C VAL A 64 -6.67 1.15 3.30
N LEU A 65 -5.68 0.46 2.72
CA LEU A 65 -4.71 -0.31 3.49
C LEU A 65 -3.71 0.58 4.23
N ILE A 66 -3.16 1.61 3.59
CA ILE A 66 -2.16 2.48 4.22
C ILE A 66 -2.74 3.19 5.46
N PRO A 67 -3.90 3.88 5.39
CA PRO A 67 -4.49 4.49 6.58
C PRO A 67 -4.80 3.48 7.68
N LEU A 68 -5.22 2.26 7.33
CA LEU A 68 -5.47 1.20 8.31
C LEU A 68 -4.20 0.83 9.09
N PHE A 69 -3.08 0.59 8.40
CA PHE A 69 -1.82 0.20 9.05
C PHE A 69 -1.13 1.39 9.75
N GLN A 70 -1.28 2.61 9.26
CA GLN A 70 -0.83 3.82 9.95
C GLN A 70 -1.48 4.01 11.33
N ARG A 71 -2.67 3.43 11.57
CA ARG A 71 -3.31 3.48 12.90
C ARG A 71 -2.66 2.58 13.94
N VAL A 72 -1.87 1.59 13.52
CA VAL A 72 -1.15 0.67 14.43
C VAL A 72 0.15 1.30 14.92
N GLY A 73 0.79 2.12 14.09
CA GLY A 73 2.05 2.79 14.40
C GLY A 73 2.56 3.61 13.22
N ARG A 74 3.74 4.25 13.40
CA ARG A 74 4.35 5.06 12.34
C ARG A 74 4.86 4.16 11.21
N LEU A 75 4.05 4.01 10.18
CA LEU A 75 4.34 3.14 9.04
C LEU A 75 5.52 3.67 8.22
N TYR A 76 6.64 2.95 8.21
CA TYR A 76 7.84 3.31 7.46
C TYR A 76 7.71 2.95 5.98
N GLU A 77 7.26 1.74 5.66
CA GLU A 77 7.10 1.29 4.29
C GLU A 77 5.92 0.32 4.18
N PHE A 78 5.13 0.46 3.10
CA PHE A 78 4.09 -0.49 2.75
C PHE A 78 4.29 -0.98 1.33
N ARG A 79 4.20 -2.29 1.11
CA ARG A 79 4.39 -2.91 -0.21
C ARG A 79 3.20 -3.82 -0.52
N LEU A 80 2.36 -3.39 -1.45
CA LEU A 80 1.28 -4.21 -1.99
C LEU A 80 1.80 -5.02 -3.19
N MET A 81 1.65 -6.34 -3.13
CA MET A 81 2.11 -7.22 -4.20
C MET A 81 1.04 -7.31 -5.28
N LEU A 82 1.42 -7.09 -6.54
CA LEU A 82 0.52 -6.98 -7.68
C LEU A 82 0.78 -8.03 -8.76
N THR A 83 -0.28 -8.50 -9.38
CA THR A 83 -0.23 -9.25 -10.64
C THR A 83 0.17 -8.33 -11.78
N PHE A 84 0.50 -8.91 -12.94
CA PHE A 84 0.74 -8.13 -14.15
C PHE A 84 -0.50 -7.34 -14.61
N SER A 85 -1.71 -7.84 -14.27
CA SER A 85 -2.98 -7.15 -14.54
C SER A 85 -3.28 -5.99 -13.57
N GLY A 86 -2.41 -5.72 -12.59
CA GLY A 86 -2.55 -4.62 -11.62
C GLY A 86 -3.54 -4.88 -10.48
N LEU A 87 -4.01 -6.13 -10.32
CA LEU A 87 -4.73 -6.58 -9.12
C LEU A 87 -3.72 -6.96 -8.04
N ASN A 88 -4.13 -6.90 -6.76
CA ASN A 88 -3.24 -7.40 -5.72
C ASN A 88 -3.20 -8.94 -5.69
N ARG A 89 -2.07 -9.50 -5.26
CA ARG A 89 -1.81 -10.95 -5.16
C ARG A 89 -2.38 -11.58 -3.88
N GLY A 90 -3.20 -10.85 -3.13
CA GLY A 90 -3.77 -11.28 -1.86
C GLY A 90 -2.83 -11.14 -0.67
N PHE A 91 -1.72 -10.43 -0.80
CA PHE A 91 -0.83 -10.14 0.32
C PHE A 91 -0.03 -8.84 0.18
N ALA A 92 0.43 -8.34 1.32
CA ALA A 92 1.25 -7.13 1.45
C ALA A 92 2.27 -7.27 2.59
N TYR A 93 3.21 -6.33 2.64
CA TYR A 93 4.15 -6.17 3.75
C TYR A 93 4.05 -4.75 4.33
N ALA A 94 4.08 -4.65 5.65
CA ALA A 94 4.13 -3.38 6.37
C ALA A 94 5.35 -3.36 7.29
N ARG A 95 6.20 -2.34 7.16
CA ARG A 95 7.36 -2.12 8.03
C ARG A 95 7.11 -0.88 8.89
N TYR A 96 7.36 -1.00 10.18
CA TYR A 96 7.32 0.10 11.16
C TYR A 96 8.72 0.43 11.61
#